data_AF-A0A355T0K4-F1
#
_entry.id   AF-A0A355T0K4-F1
#
_cell.length_a   1.000
_cell.length_b   1.000
_cell.length_c   1.000
_cell.angle_alpha   90.00
_cell.angle_beta   90.00
_cell.angle_gamma   90.00
#
_symmetry.space_group_name_H-M   'P 1'
#
loop_
_entity.id
_entity.type
_entity.pdbx_description
1 polymer ?
#
loop_
_entity_poly.entity_id
_entity_poly.type
_entity_poly.pdbx_seq_one_letter_code
_entity_poly.pdbx_strand_id
1 'polypeptide(L)'
;MRIFVQAFMLLGAVIVISTLGAATATAQPTYEEFRHCLDSPTQGNRAAGDGWWSRRSAQEQRYMIELPCEEKYIVAICVFLYDPDLKGCTNKGVARFRADRHCAAQGHEILSAERAACSQEYVANFKPVF
;
A
#
# COMPACT_ATOMS: atom_id res chain seq x y z
N MET A 1 -36.00 -29.32 -38.96
CA MET A 1 -35.63 -29.62 -37.56
C MET A 1 -34.12 -29.53 -37.26
N ARG A 2 -33.19 -29.83 -38.19
CA ARG A 2 -31.74 -29.71 -37.93
C ARG A 2 -31.22 -28.29 -37.67
N ILE A 3 -31.79 -27.29 -38.36
CA ILE A 3 -31.30 -25.89 -38.30
C ILE A 3 -31.64 -25.23 -36.96
N PHE A 4 -32.82 -25.52 -36.39
CA PHE A 4 -33.27 -24.97 -35.10
C PHE A 4 -32.44 -25.49 -33.91
N VAL A 5 -32.00 -26.76 -33.97
CA VAL A 5 -31.17 -27.36 -32.90
C VAL A 5 -29.74 -26.80 -32.93
N GLN A 6 -29.19 -26.53 -34.11
CA GLN A 6 -27.87 -25.89 -34.25
C GLN A 6 -27.87 -24.43 -33.78
N ALA A 7 -28.96 -23.69 -34.01
CA ALA A 7 -29.10 -22.31 -33.55
C ALA A 7 -29.15 -22.21 -32.01
N PHE A 8 -29.83 -23.14 -31.33
CA PHE A 8 -29.89 -23.16 -29.86
C PHE A 8 -28.55 -23.56 -29.21
N MET A 9 -27.79 -24.47 -29.83
CA MET A 9 -26.45 -24.82 -29.33
C MET A 9 -25.47 -23.65 -29.44
N LEU A 10 -25.52 -22.87 -30.53
CA LEU A 10 -24.67 -21.69 -30.70
C LEU A 10 -25.04 -20.58 -29.73
N LEU A 11 -26.33 -20.34 -29.46
CA LEU A 11 -26.78 -19.38 -28.45
C LEU A 11 -26.41 -19.82 -27.02
N GLY A 12 -26.50 -21.12 -26.72
CA GLY A 12 -26.07 -21.67 -25.43
C GLY A 12 -24.56 -21.50 -25.17
N ALA A 13 -23.73 -21.67 -26.20
CA ALA A 13 -22.28 -21.47 -26.09
C ALA A 13 -21.90 -19.99 -25.83
N VAL A 14 -22.62 -19.04 -26.45
CA VAL A 14 -22.38 -17.60 -26.24
C VAL A 14 -22.77 -17.17 -24.81
N ILE A 15 -23.82 -17.75 -24.23
CA ILE A 15 -24.26 -17.42 -22.87
C ILE A 15 -23.26 -17.93 -21.83
N VAL A 16 -22.71 -19.14 -21.99
CA VAL A 16 -21.74 -19.70 -21.03
C VAL A 16 -20.40 -18.94 -21.05
N ILE A 17 -19.96 -18.45 -22.22
CA ILE A 17 -18.75 -17.60 -22.34
C ILE A 17 -18.97 -16.23 -21.68
N SER A 18 -20.19 -15.70 -21.73
CA SER A 18 -20.52 -14.39 -21.14
C SER A 18 -20.62 -14.43 -19.60
N THR A 19 -20.77 -15.62 -19.00
CA THR A 19 -20.85 -15.81 -17.54
C THR A 19 -19.53 -16.23 -16.89
N LEU A 20 -18.47 -16.45 -17.67
CA LEU A 20 -17.09 -16.35 -17.16
C LEU A 20 -16.82 -14.87 -16.94
N GLY A 21 -17.44 -14.36 -15.87
CA GLY A 21 -17.30 -13.01 -15.42
C GLY A 21 -15.83 -12.64 -15.43
N ALA A 22 -15.57 -11.45 -15.93
CA ALA A 22 -14.39 -10.70 -15.56
C ALA A 22 -14.36 -10.60 -14.03
N ALA A 23 -13.87 -11.65 -13.37
CA ALA A 23 -13.09 -11.47 -12.18
C ALA A 23 -11.97 -10.56 -12.65
N THR A 24 -12.14 -9.27 -12.40
CA THR A 24 -11.03 -8.35 -12.33
C THR A 24 -10.08 -8.99 -11.33
N ALA A 25 -9.12 -9.76 -11.84
CA ALA A 25 -7.96 -10.15 -11.07
C ALA A 25 -7.33 -8.80 -10.72
N THR A 26 -7.66 -8.29 -9.54
CA THR A 26 -6.93 -7.20 -8.92
C THR A 26 -5.50 -7.69 -8.92
N ALA A 27 -4.67 -7.11 -9.80
CA ALA A 27 -3.27 -7.48 -9.90
C ALA A 27 -2.72 -7.48 -8.48
N GLN A 28 -2.20 -8.62 -8.04
CA GLN A 28 -1.65 -8.73 -6.71
C GLN A 28 -0.55 -7.67 -6.58
N PRO A 29 -0.54 -6.89 -5.49
CA PRO A 29 0.52 -5.92 -5.26
C PRO A 29 1.88 -6.59 -5.47
N THR A 30 2.68 -6.01 -6.34
CA THR A 30 4.01 -6.56 -6.62
C THR A 30 5.03 -5.91 -5.71
N TYR A 31 6.03 -6.67 -5.28
CA TYR A 31 7.17 -6.11 -4.56
C TYR A 31 7.81 -4.95 -5.32
N GLU A 32 7.75 -4.97 -6.65
CA GLU A 32 8.34 -3.94 -7.51
C GLU A 32 7.73 -2.54 -7.25
N GLU A 33 6.41 -2.44 -7.04
CA GLU A 33 5.72 -1.18 -6.69
C GLU A 33 6.18 -0.58 -5.36
N PHE A 34 6.66 -1.42 -4.47
CA PHE A 34 7.18 -1.03 -3.16
C PHE A 34 8.69 -0.78 -3.20
N ARG A 35 9.44 -1.63 -3.90
CA ARG A 35 10.90 -1.61 -4.04
C ARG A 35 11.40 -0.30 -4.63
N HIS A 36 10.71 0.22 -5.66
CA HIS A 36 11.08 1.49 -6.30
C HIS A 36 11.03 2.69 -5.34
N CYS A 37 10.32 2.58 -4.22
CA CYS A 37 10.21 3.65 -3.22
C CYS A 37 11.26 3.58 -2.11
N LEU A 38 11.91 2.43 -1.92
CA LEU A 38 12.83 2.20 -0.79
C LEU A 38 14.27 1.99 -1.23
N ASP A 39 14.48 1.29 -2.34
CA ASP A 39 15.81 0.92 -2.78
C ASP A 39 16.37 1.95 -3.75
N SER A 40 17.63 2.32 -3.53
CA SER A 40 18.44 2.92 -4.59
C SER A 40 18.51 1.94 -5.77
N PRO A 41 18.28 2.39 -7.03
CA PRO A 41 18.34 1.54 -8.22
C PRO A 41 19.65 0.75 -8.37
N THR A 42 20.72 1.21 -7.72
CA THR A 42 22.08 0.68 -7.85
C THR A 42 22.57 -0.12 -6.64
N GLN A 43 21.79 -0.23 -5.55
CA GLN A 43 22.27 -0.83 -4.29
C GLN A 43 21.33 -1.88 -3.66
N GLY A 44 20.14 -2.10 -4.22
CA GLY A 44 19.18 -3.08 -3.69
C GLY A 44 19.49 -4.54 -4.08
N ASN A 45 19.52 -5.45 -3.10
CA ASN A 45 19.55 -6.90 -3.37
C ASN A 45 18.13 -7.39 -3.65
N ARG A 46 17.77 -7.43 -4.94
CA ARG A 46 16.43 -7.86 -5.40
C ARG A 46 16.01 -9.21 -4.84
N ALA A 47 16.89 -10.21 -4.86
CA ALA A 47 16.56 -11.56 -4.38
C ALA A 47 16.24 -11.57 -2.88
N ALA A 48 16.98 -10.80 -2.08
CA ALA A 48 16.69 -10.65 -0.65
C ALA A 48 15.36 -9.91 -0.43
N GLY A 49 15.08 -8.89 -1.25
CA GLY A 49 13.83 -8.15 -1.26
C GLY A 49 12.61 -9.01 -1.57
N ASP A 50 12.66 -9.79 -2.65
CA ASP A 50 11.63 -10.75 -3.05
C ASP A 50 11.39 -11.81 -1.95
N GLY A 51 12.47 -12.29 -1.33
CA GLY A 51 12.40 -13.22 -0.20
C GLY A 51 11.80 -12.59 1.07
N TRP A 52 12.03 -11.30 1.31
CA TRP A 52 11.39 -10.58 2.41
C TRP A 52 9.89 -10.35 2.12
N TRP A 53 9.55 -9.90 0.93
CA TRP A 53 8.18 -9.64 0.49
C TRP A 53 7.28 -10.88 0.53
N SER A 54 7.78 -12.02 0.03
CA SER A 54 7.01 -13.27 -0.02
C SER A 54 6.65 -13.84 1.35
N ARG A 55 7.35 -13.40 2.41
CA ARG A 55 7.06 -13.76 3.81
C ARG A 55 6.08 -12.81 4.49
N ARG A 56 5.50 -11.85 3.76
CA ARG A 56 4.51 -10.90 4.28
C ARG A 56 3.11 -11.43 4.01
N SER A 57 2.22 -11.26 4.98
CA SER A 57 0.80 -11.49 4.84
C SER A 57 0.18 -10.54 3.81
N ALA A 58 -0.99 -10.91 3.27
CA ALA A 58 -1.71 -10.05 2.34
C ALA A 58 -2.05 -8.66 2.94
N GLN A 59 -2.29 -8.58 4.25
CA GLN A 59 -2.56 -7.32 4.93
C GLN A 59 -1.30 -6.43 5.01
N GLU A 60 -0.14 -7.01 5.33
CA GLU A 60 1.14 -6.29 5.33
C GLU A 60 1.47 -5.76 3.93
N GLN A 61 1.34 -6.62 2.90
CA GLN A 61 1.59 -6.25 1.51
C GLN A 61 0.67 -5.11 1.05
N ARG A 62 -0.61 -5.16 1.46
CA ARG A 62 -1.59 -4.12 1.18
C ARG A 62 -1.17 -2.77 1.76
N TYR A 63 -0.83 -2.70 3.04
CA TYR A 63 -0.42 -1.42 3.64
C TYR A 63 0.87 -0.88 3.03
N MET A 64 1.79 -1.76 2.62
CA MET A 64 3.03 -1.37 1.96
C MET A 64 2.83 -0.70 0.60
N ILE A 65 1.74 -1.01 -0.13
CA ILE A 65 1.49 -0.42 -1.45
C ILE A 65 0.49 0.74 -1.43
N GLU A 66 -0.41 0.81 -0.44
CA GLU A 66 -1.47 1.82 -0.36
C GLU A 66 -0.95 3.23 0.00
N LEU A 67 0.21 3.33 0.65
CA LEU A 67 0.80 4.64 0.99
C LEU A 67 1.54 5.30 -0.19
N PRO A 68 1.61 6.65 -0.21
CA PRO A 68 2.55 7.38 -1.06
C PRO A 68 3.99 6.90 -0.88
N CYS A 69 4.78 7.02 -1.93
CA CYS A 69 6.14 6.47 -2.02
C CYS A 69 7.04 6.91 -0.84
N GLU A 70 6.95 8.18 -0.47
CA GLU A 70 7.69 8.79 0.63
C GLU A 70 7.29 8.29 2.01
N GLU A 71 6.17 7.56 2.12
CA GLU A 71 5.63 7.06 3.38
C GLU A 71 5.70 5.53 3.48
N LYS A 72 5.94 4.81 2.37
CA LYS A 72 6.00 3.34 2.34
C LYS A 72 7.06 2.77 3.30
N TYR A 73 8.14 3.51 3.56
CA TYR A 73 9.18 3.09 4.50
C TYR A 73 8.66 2.96 5.93
N ILE A 74 7.60 3.71 6.29
CA ILE A 74 7.01 3.69 7.63
C ILE A 74 6.38 2.31 7.88
N VAL A 75 5.63 1.79 6.91
CA VAL A 75 5.06 0.43 6.98
C VAL A 75 6.17 -0.60 7.01
N ALA A 76 7.22 -0.42 6.19
CA ALA A 76 8.38 -1.30 6.17
C ALA A 76 9.02 -1.44 7.56
N ILE A 77 9.19 -0.32 8.27
CA ILE A 77 9.72 -0.28 9.63
C ILE A 77 8.78 -0.98 10.61
N CYS A 78 7.48 -0.68 10.60
CA CYS A 78 6.52 -1.33 11.50
C CYS A 78 6.52 -2.86 11.33
N VAL A 79 6.61 -3.32 10.09
CA VAL A 79 6.69 -4.74 9.75
C VAL A 79 8.04 -5.35 10.15
N PHE A 80 9.14 -4.63 9.97
CA PHE A 80 10.47 -5.07 10.40
C PHE A 80 10.56 -5.21 11.92
N LEU A 81 9.91 -4.31 12.66
CA LEU A 81 9.82 -4.33 14.12
C LEU A 81 8.83 -5.36 14.66
N TYR A 82 8.14 -6.10 13.78
CA TYR A 82 7.09 -7.06 14.15
C TYR A 82 6.01 -6.44 15.05
N ASP A 83 5.59 -5.20 14.76
CA ASP A 83 4.58 -4.52 15.55
C ASP A 83 3.25 -5.29 15.50
N PRO A 84 2.67 -5.69 16.65
CA PRO A 84 1.43 -6.46 16.67
C PRO A 84 0.22 -5.63 16.22
N ASP A 85 0.28 -4.30 16.30
CA ASP A 85 -0.71 -3.37 15.78
C ASP A 85 -0.14 -2.59 14.58
N LEU A 86 0.01 -3.30 13.46
CA LEU A 86 0.55 -2.73 12.24
C LEU A 86 -0.22 -1.47 11.79
N LYS A 87 -1.54 -1.46 11.94
CA LYS A 87 -2.40 -0.32 11.59
C LYS A 87 -2.09 0.89 12.47
N GLY A 88 -2.07 0.70 13.79
CA GLY A 88 -1.73 1.76 14.74
C GLY A 88 -0.30 2.28 14.58
N CYS A 89 0.67 1.39 14.42
CA CYS A 89 2.07 1.75 14.17
C CYS A 89 2.19 2.63 12.91
N THR A 90 1.56 2.19 11.82
CA THR A 90 1.60 2.90 10.55
C THR A 90 0.93 4.27 10.65
N ASN A 91 -0.30 4.34 11.19
CA ASN A 91 -1.03 5.60 11.36
C ASN A 91 -0.23 6.61 12.19
N LYS A 92 0.39 6.16 13.29
CA LYS A 92 1.22 6.99 14.15
C LYS A 92 2.49 7.47 13.44
N GLY A 93 3.13 6.60 12.66
CA GLY A 93 4.29 6.96 11.85
C GLY A 93 3.96 7.99 10.78
N VAL A 94 2.87 7.78 10.02
CA VAL A 94 2.40 8.70 8.98
C VAL A 94 2.00 10.05 9.59
N ALA A 95 1.29 10.05 10.72
CA ALA A 95 0.93 11.28 11.44
C ALA A 95 2.19 12.10 11.78
N ARG A 96 3.22 11.46 12.33
CA ARG A 96 4.48 12.12 12.71
C ARG A 96 5.26 12.62 11.49
N PHE A 97 5.36 11.81 10.45
CA PHE A 97 6.05 12.20 9.20
C PHE A 97 5.40 13.43 8.56
N ARG A 98 4.07 13.42 8.43
CA ARG A 98 3.31 14.53 7.84
C ARG A 98 3.33 15.76 8.75
N ALA A 99 3.24 15.60 10.07
CA ALA A 99 3.40 16.69 11.03
C ALA A 99 4.75 17.37 10.88
N ASP A 100 5.84 16.59 10.82
CA ASP A 100 7.19 17.11 10.68
C ASP A 100 7.33 17.94 9.40
N ARG A 101 6.88 17.42 8.25
CA ARG A 101 6.90 18.15 6.97
C ARG A 101 6.02 19.39 6.99
N HIS A 102 4.83 19.30 7.59
CA HIS A 102 3.91 20.42 7.71
C HIS A 102 4.52 21.56 8.53
N CYS A 103 5.06 21.26 9.72
CA CYS A 103 5.65 22.24 10.61
C CYS A 103 7.00 22.78 10.07
N ALA A 104 7.76 21.97 9.33
CA ALA A 104 8.94 22.44 8.60
C ALA A 104 8.58 23.49 7.54
N ALA A 105 7.50 23.28 6.80
CA ALA A 105 7.05 24.22 5.77
C ALA A 105 6.61 25.57 6.35
N GLN A 106 6.28 25.64 7.64
CA GLN A 106 5.99 26.88 8.37
C GLN A 106 7.26 27.59 8.87
N GLY A 107 8.44 27.03 8.65
CA GLY A 107 9.72 27.62 9.05
C GLY A 107 10.12 27.35 10.50
N HIS A 108 9.44 26.45 11.21
CA HIS A 108 9.83 26.09 12.58
C HIS A 108 11.11 25.24 12.59
N GLU A 109 12.10 25.66 13.38
CA GLU A 109 13.37 24.93 13.53
C GLU A 109 13.15 23.54 14.15
N ILE A 110 13.98 22.57 13.75
CA ILE A 110 13.72 21.14 14.00
C ILE A 110 13.60 20.75 15.48
N LEU A 111 14.30 21.46 16.38
CA LEU A 111 14.28 21.23 17.83
C LEU A 111 13.56 22.36 18.61
N SER A 112 12.80 23.21 17.93
CA SER A 112 12.15 24.36 18.56
C SER A 112 10.87 23.98 19.30
N ALA A 113 10.49 24.79 20.29
CA ALA A 113 9.24 24.61 21.02
C ALA A 113 8.02 24.79 20.11
N GLU A 114 8.11 25.70 19.13
CA GLU A 114 7.09 25.95 18.12
C GLU A 114 6.88 24.73 17.23
N ARG A 115 7.96 24.08 16.77
CA ARG A 115 7.88 22.83 16.00
C ARG A 115 7.21 21.72 16.80
N ALA A 116 7.56 21.59 18.07
CA ALA A 116 6.96 20.60 18.96
C ALA A 116 5.46 20.85 19.16
N ALA A 117 5.06 22.09 19.41
CA ALA A 117 3.66 22.49 19.58
C ALA A 117 2.84 22.26 18.29
N CYS A 118 3.33 22.74 17.14
CA CYS A 118 2.71 22.51 15.84
C CYS A 118 2.55 21.01 15.55
N SER A 119 3.57 20.20 15.86
CA SER A 119 3.52 18.76 15.62
C SER A 119 2.48 18.07 16.51
N GLN A 120 2.38 18.47 17.78
CA GLN A 120 1.37 17.95 18.70
C GLN A 120 -0.05 18.29 18.23
N GLU A 121 -0.28 19.54 17.82
CA GLU A 121 -1.57 19.98 17.28
C GLU A 121 -1.94 19.22 16.01
N TYR A 122 -1.00 19.07 15.07
CA TYR A 122 -1.22 18.33 13.84
C TYR A 122 -1.59 16.87 14.14
N VAL A 123 -0.80 16.19 14.98
CA VAL A 123 -1.04 14.78 15.33
C VAL A 123 -2.38 14.60 16.05
N ALA A 124 -2.77 15.53 16.91
CA ALA A 124 -4.06 15.47 17.62
C ALA A 124 -5.26 15.54 16.67
N ASN A 125 -5.12 16.25 15.55
CA ASN A 125 -6.16 16.42 14.53
C ASN A 125 -5.98 15.50 13.31
N PHE A 126 -4.99 14.62 13.35
CA PHE A 126 -4.67 13.75 12.22
C PHE A 126 -5.80 12.73 11.98
N LYS A 127 -6.18 12.58 10.71
CA LYS A 127 -7.12 11.54 10.29
C LYS A 127 -6.33 10.29 9.89
N PRO A 128 -6.55 9.14 10.56
CA PRO A 128 -5.92 7.87 10.20
C PRO A 128 -6.09 7.54 8.72
N VAL A 129 -5.05 6.95 8.14
CA VAL A 129 -5.01 6.52 6.73
C VAL A 129 -5.40 5.06 6.57
N PHE A 130 -5.30 4.27 7.64
CA PHE A 130 -5.73 2.88 7.73
C PHE A 130 -6.76 2.66 8.82
#